data_AF-A0A975BES7-F1
#
_entry.id   AF-A0A975BES7-F1
#
_cell.length_a   1.000
_cell.length_b   1.000
_cell.length_c   1.000
_cell.angle_alpha   90.00
_cell.angle_beta   90.00
_cell.angle_gamma   90.00
#
_symmetry.space_group_name_H-M   'P 1'
#
loop_
_entity.id
_entity.type
_entity.pdbx_description
1 polymer ?
#
loop_
_entity_poly.entity_id
_entity_poly.type
_entity_poly.pdbx_seq_one_letter_code
_entity_poly.pdbx_strand_id
1 'polypeptide(L)'
;MPKRMAPLAPERTGLTFKNQPVLSWYISDPWPGKIEFTLNEAGAVESVLKMNIDGPDKEGIYQINLADHNVTLKPGGEYEWFLVIVPVPEERSADFLASATIRMAELSNELSARLANTPKDKLHYVYAEEGYWYDSIESLSQLIDARPDDHILKQQRMALLRQVNLPRAAAYDSKKTSTD
;
A
#
# COMPACT_ATOMS: atom_id res chain seq x y z
N MET A 1 8.54 13.77 14.88
CA MET A 1 8.48 12.35 14.50
C MET A 1 7.01 11.95 14.36
N PRO A 2 6.62 11.25 13.28
CA PRO A 2 5.26 10.72 13.17
C PRO A 2 4.96 9.71 14.27
N LYS A 3 3.71 9.70 14.76
CA LYS A 3 3.24 8.75 15.79
C LYS A 3 2.91 7.37 15.22
N ARG A 4 2.62 7.28 13.93
CA ARG A 4 2.30 6.04 13.22
C ARG A 4 2.78 6.14 11.78
N MET A 5 3.42 5.07 11.32
CA MET A 5 3.67 4.76 9.92
C MET A 5 3.29 3.29 9.71
N ALA A 6 2.56 2.99 8.65
CA ALA A 6 2.10 1.62 8.39
C ALA A 6 1.79 1.40 6.91
N PRO A 7 2.30 0.32 6.30
CA PRO A 7 1.75 -0.21 5.05
C PRO A 7 0.25 -0.41 5.12
N LEU A 8 -0.46 -0.15 4.01
CA LEU A 8 -1.83 -0.59 3.82
C LEU A 8 -1.82 -2.04 3.33
N ALA A 9 -1.32 -2.93 4.17
CA ALA A 9 -1.12 -4.34 3.87
C ALA A 9 -1.57 -5.23 5.05
N PRO A 10 -1.94 -6.50 4.79
CA PRO A 10 -2.17 -7.48 5.85
C PRO A 10 -0.89 -7.80 6.64
N GLU A 11 -1.07 -8.35 7.85
CA GLU A 11 0.04 -8.87 8.68
C GLU A 11 0.74 -10.07 8.02
N ARG A 12 0.06 -10.78 7.11
CA ARG A 12 0.61 -11.85 6.27
C ARG A 12 0.89 -11.34 4.86
N THR A 13 1.55 -12.13 4.04
CA THR A 13 1.78 -11.81 2.62
C THR A 13 0.47 -11.47 1.89
N GLY A 14 0.36 -10.22 1.41
CA GLY A 14 -0.72 -9.79 0.53
C GLY A 14 -0.43 -10.15 -0.93
N LEU A 15 -1.48 -10.39 -1.72
CA LEU A 15 -1.33 -10.75 -3.13
C LEU A 15 -1.51 -9.55 -4.05
N THR A 16 -0.79 -9.59 -5.17
CA THR A 16 -1.00 -8.75 -6.35
C THR A 16 -1.00 -9.62 -7.60
N PHE A 17 -1.79 -9.28 -8.62
CA PHE A 17 -1.62 -9.87 -9.96
C PHE A 17 -0.79 -8.98 -10.90
N LYS A 18 -0.57 -7.71 -10.52
CA LYS A 18 0.29 -6.79 -11.26
C LYS A 18 1.75 -7.14 -11.02
N ASN A 19 2.52 -7.20 -12.09
CA ASN A 19 3.97 -7.35 -12.04
C ASN A 19 4.68 -6.03 -11.64
N GLN A 20 4.02 -4.88 -11.78
CA GLN A 20 4.50 -3.58 -11.29
C GLN A 20 3.42 -2.95 -10.38
N PRO A 21 3.21 -3.47 -9.15
CA PRO A 21 2.14 -3.03 -8.27
C PRO A 21 2.39 -1.64 -7.67
N VAL A 22 1.31 -1.06 -7.15
CA VAL A 22 1.36 0.14 -6.29
C VAL A 22 1.37 -0.27 -4.82
N LEU A 23 2.33 0.26 -4.06
CA LEU A 23 2.47 0.05 -2.62
C LEU A 23 1.91 1.26 -1.89
N SER A 24 0.81 1.07 -1.14
CA SER A 24 0.17 2.15 -0.38
C SER A 24 0.59 2.10 1.10
N TRP A 25 0.81 3.25 1.72
CA TRP A 25 1.20 3.37 3.13
C TRP A 25 0.58 4.61 3.78
N TYR A 26 0.42 4.58 5.10
CA TYR A 26 -0.14 5.64 5.93
C TYR A 26 0.92 6.24 6.84
N ILE A 27 0.85 7.55 7.07
CA ILE A 27 1.64 8.30 8.04
C ILE A 27 0.75 9.27 8.82
N SER A 28 0.94 9.37 10.13
CA SER A 28 0.06 10.16 11.00
C SER A 28 0.39 11.64 11.12
N ASP A 29 1.60 12.05 10.75
CA ASP A 29 2.09 13.41 10.90
C ASP A 29 3.09 13.74 9.77
N PRO A 30 3.28 15.03 9.44
CA PRO A 30 4.31 15.46 8.51
C PRO A 30 5.71 14.97 8.86
N TRP A 31 6.55 14.75 7.85
CA TRP A 31 7.97 14.49 7.99
C TRP A 31 8.76 15.34 6.99
N PRO A 32 9.57 16.33 7.44
CA PRO A 32 10.34 17.18 6.52
C PRO A 32 11.61 16.53 5.97
N GLY A 33 11.97 15.34 6.45
CA GLY A 33 13.19 14.63 6.06
C GLY A 33 12.95 13.60 4.94
N LYS A 34 13.97 12.79 4.66
CA LYS A 34 13.84 11.64 3.75
C LYS A 34 13.33 10.41 4.50
N ILE A 35 12.71 9.50 3.75
CA ILE A 35 12.34 8.15 4.20
C ILE A 35 13.10 7.17 3.30
N GLU A 36 13.85 6.25 3.89
CA GLU A 36 14.51 5.17 3.16
C GLU A 36 13.44 4.16 2.74
N PHE A 37 13.31 3.92 1.44
CA PHE A 37 12.48 2.85 0.90
C PHE A 37 13.38 1.73 0.38
N THR A 38 13.07 0.49 0.77
CA THR A 38 13.73 -0.70 0.22
C THR A 38 12.72 -1.76 -0.17
N LEU A 39 13.01 -2.50 -1.24
CA LEU A 39 12.27 -3.68 -1.70
C LEU A 39 13.25 -4.82 -1.89
N ASN A 40 13.01 -5.93 -1.19
CA ASN A 40 13.86 -7.12 -1.19
C ASN A 40 13.07 -8.30 -1.74
N GLU A 41 13.68 -9.08 -2.63
CA GLU A 41 13.14 -10.39 -2.99
C GLU A 41 13.52 -11.40 -1.90
N ALA A 42 12.59 -12.27 -1.52
CA ALA A 42 12.84 -13.28 -0.49
C ALA A 42 14.05 -14.16 -0.86
N GLY A 43 15.04 -14.21 0.04
CA GLY A 43 16.27 -14.98 -0.16
C GLY A 43 17.34 -14.33 -1.05
N ALA A 44 17.09 -13.13 -1.60
CA ALA A 44 18.10 -12.38 -2.33
C ALA A 44 19.06 -11.66 -1.37
N VAL A 45 20.34 -11.56 -1.77
CA VAL A 45 21.38 -10.84 -1.02
C VAL A 45 21.28 -9.33 -1.25
N GLU A 46 20.95 -8.93 -2.48
CA GLU A 46 20.81 -7.53 -2.88
C GLU A 46 19.33 -7.15 -2.97
N SER A 47 19.04 -5.92 -2.60
CA SER A 47 17.70 -5.35 -2.76
C SER A 47 17.39 -5.08 -4.23
N VAL A 48 16.15 -5.33 -4.62
CA VAL A 48 15.62 -5.04 -5.95
C VAL A 48 15.52 -3.53 -6.18
N LEU A 49 15.17 -2.78 -5.14
CA LEU A 49 15.10 -1.32 -5.17
C LEU A 49 15.52 -0.76 -3.81
N LYS A 50 16.37 0.27 -3.84
CA LYS A 50 16.66 1.14 -2.69
C LYS A 50 16.60 2.58 -3.15
N MET A 51 15.86 3.43 -2.45
CA MET A 51 15.78 4.85 -2.75
C MET A 51 15.40 5.67 -1.52
N ASN A 52 15.59 6.98 -1.61
CA ASN A 52 15.09 7.92 -0.62
C ASN A 52 13.87 8.65 -1.20
N ILE A 53 12.73 8.59 -0.51
CA ILE A 53 11.55 9.40 -0.86
C ILE A 53 11.49 10.63 0.03
N ASP A 54 10.91 11.71 -0.50
CA ASP A 54 10.59 12.88 0.31
C ASP A 54 9.50 12.55 1.34
N GLY A 55 9.73 12.98 2.57
CA GLY A 55 8.77 12.85 3.64
C GLY A 55 7.50 13.68 3.34
N PRO A 56 6.31 13.17 3.66
CA PRO A 56 5.09 13.90 3.35
C PRO A 56 4.88 15.14 4.21
N ASP A 57 4.17 16.13 3.66
CA ASP A 57 3.88 17.42 4.29
C ASP A 57 2.71 17.38 5.28
N LYS A 58 1.92 16.29 5.28
CA LYS A 58 0.73 16.10 6.11
C LYS A 58 0.42 14.63 6.40
N GLU A 59 -0.41 14.41 7.41
CA GLU A 59 -1.09 13.12 7.66
C GLU A 59 -1.78 12.64 6.37
N GLY A 60 -1.60 11.37 6.02
CA GLY A 60 -2.27 10.84 4.84
C GLY A 60 -1.89 9.43 4.44
N ILE A 61 -2.50 8.99 3.34
CA ILE A 61 -2.15 7.77 2.61
C ILE A 61 -1.38 8.19 1.37
N TYR A 62 -0.23 7.56 1.15
CA TYR A 62 0.71 7.83 0.08
C TYR A 62 1.03 6.55 -0.68
N GLN A 63 1.53 6.69 -1.90
CA GLN A 63 1.74 5.57 -2.82
C GLN A 63 3.13 5.60 -3.42
N ILE A 64 3.69 4.40 -3.62
CA ILE A 64 4.90 4.16 -4.40
C ILE A 64 4.51 3.24 -5.54
N ASN A 65 4.64 3.72 -6.78
CA ASN A 65 4.36 2.93 -7.97
C ASN A 65 5.66 2.29 -8.48
N LEU A 66 5.74 0.95 -8.47
CA LEU A 66 6.95 0.25 -8.91
C LEU A 66 7.23 0.45 -10.41
N ALA A 67 6.21 0.78 -11.22
CA ALA A 67 6.39 1.10 -12.63
C ALA A 67 7.25 2.36 -12.83
N ASP A 68 7.12 3.36 -11.95
CA ASP A 68 7.89 4.62 -12.03
C ASP A 68 9.40 4.40 -11.81
N HIS A 69 9.76 3.23 -11.27
CA HIS A 69 11.13 2.82 -10.99
C HIS A 69 11.61 1.66 -11.88
N ASN A 70 10.84 1.30 -12.91
CA ASN A 70 11.12 0.16 -13.80
C ASN A 70 11.35 -1.17 -13.06
N VAL A 71 10.68 -1.37 -11.91
CA VAL A 71 10.77 -2.59 -11.12
C VAL A 71 9.65 -3.54 -11.51
N THR A 72 10.00 -4.79 -11.80
CA THR A 72 9.06 -5.84 -12.18
C THR A 72 9.22 -7.04 -11.26
N LEU A 73 8.14 -7.41 -10.57
CA LEU A 73 8.06 -8.59 -9.74
C LEU A 73 7.95 -9.85 -10.60
N LYS A 74 8.63 -10.92 -10.20
CA LYS A 74 8.58 -12.22 -10.86
C LYS A 74 7.26 -12.93 -10.52
N PRO A 75 6.65 -13.67 -11.47
CA PRO A 75 5.54 -14.55 -11.17
C PRO A 75 5.85 -15.52 -10.01
N GLY A 76 4.96 -15.56 -9.02
CA GLY A 76 5.15 -16.36 -7.79
C GLY A 76 6.15 -15.80 -6.79
N GLY A 77 6.88 -14.74 -7.14
CA GLY A 77 7.91 -14.13 -6.30
C GLY A 77 7.32 -13.44 -5.08
N GLU A 78 7.90 -13.71 -3.91
CA GLU A 78 7.60 -13.04 -2.64
C GLU A 78 8.66 -11.98 -2.35
N TYR A 79 8.20 -10.81 -1.92
CA TYR A 79 9.02 -9.63 -1.67
C TYR A 79 8.61 -8.99 -0.36
N GLU A 80 9.58 -8.41 0.33
CA GLU A 80 9.36 -7.58 1.51
C GLU A 80 9.80 -6.15 1.21
N TRP A 81 8.98 -5.18 1.59
CA TRP A 81 9.31 -3.77 1.44
C TRP A 81 9.26 -3.04 2.77
N PHE A 82 10.13 -2.04 2.89
CA PHE A 82 10.37 -1.31 4.12
C PHE A 82 10.33 0.19 3.86
N LEU A 83 9.79 0.91 4.83
CA LEU A 83 9.90 2.35 5.00
C LEU A 83 10.63 2.61 6.30
N VAL A 84 11.72 3.37 6.25
CA VAL A 84 12.54 3.70 7.42
C VAL A 84 12.72 5.20 7.52
N ILE A 85 12.29 5.78 8.64
CA ILE A 85 12.71 7.12 9.02
C ILE A 85 13.90 6.96 9.96
N VAL A 86 15.04 7.54 9.58
CA VAL A 86 16.28 7.53 10.35
C VAL A 86 16.45 8.93 10.98
N PRO A 87 15.98 9.16 12.22
CA PRO A 87 16.02 10.49 12.83
C PRO A 87 17.44 10.91 13.22
N VAL A 88 18.28 9.94 13.58
CA VAL A 88 19.68 10.14 13.99
C VAL A 88 20.52 9.08 13.25
N PRO A 89 21.25 9.44 12.18
CA PRO A 89 21.99 8.46 11.36
C PRO A 89 23.00 7.62 12.15
N GLU A 90 23.57 8.17 13.21
CA GLU A 90 24.53 7.51 14.09
C GLU A 90 23.87 6.54 15.09
N GLU A 91 22.55 6.61 15.28
CA GLU A 91 21.78 5.82 16.24
C GLU A 91 20.59 5.11 15.58
N ARG A 92 20.88 4.03 14.85
CA ARG A 92 19.87 3.23 14.12
C ARG A 92 18.86 2.51 15.03
N SER A 93 19.10 2.41 16.33
CA SER A 93 18.12 1.86 17.29
C SER A 93 16.87 2.73 17.45
N ALA A 94 16.95 4.00 17.03
CA ALA A 94 15.82 4.92 17.02
C ALA A 94 15.06 4.95 15.68
N ASP A 95 15.41 4.07 14.73
CA ASP A 95 14.75 3.99 13.43
C ASP A 95 13.25 3.70 13.60
N PHE A 96 12.45 4.47 12.87
CA PHE A 96 11.01 4.23 12.81
C PHE A 96 10.70 3.47 11.53
N LEU A 97 10.43 2.19 11.73
CA LEU A 97 10.30 1.19 10.68
C LEU A 97 8.83 0.84 10.45
N ALA A 98 8.47 0.64 9.19
CA ALA A 98 7.26 -0.06 8.83
C ALA A 98 7.54 -0.98 7.63
N SER A 99 7.01 -2.20 7.62
CA SER A 99 7.24 -3.17 6.56
C SER A 99 6.02 -4.02 6.25
N ALA A 100 6.00 -4.60 5.06
CA ALA A 100 4.99 -5.54 4.62
C ALA A 100 5.52 -6.47 3.53
N THR A 101 4.83 -7.60 3.36
CA THR A 101 5.16 -8.60 2.35
C THR A 101 4.13 -8.59 1.22
N ILE A 102 4.61 -8.77 -0.01
CA ILE A 102 3.82 -8.86 -1.23
C ILE A 102 4.25 -10.07 -2.05
N ARG A 103 3.29 -10.76 -2.65
CA ARG A 103 3.57 -11.84 -3.61
C ARG A 103 2.79 -11.63 -4.89
N MET A 104 3.49 -11.71 -6.02
CA MET A 104 2.84 -11.70 -7.33
C MET A 104 2.25 -13.08 -7.60
N ALA A 105 0.95 -13.14 -7.82
CA ALA A 105 0.21 -14.36 -8.14
C ALA A 105 -0.51 -14.20 -9.48
N GLU A 106 -0.40 -15.20 -10.34
CA GLU A 106 -1.13 -15.21 -11.62
C GLU A 106 -2.64 -15.34 -11.38
N LEU A 107 -3.43 -14.75 -12.26
CA LEU A 107 -4.89 -14.90 -12.26
C LEU A 107 -5.26 -16.25 -12.86
N SER A 108 -6.31 -16.89 -12.32
CA SER A 108 -6.96 -17.98 -13.04
C SER A 108 -7.66 -17.46 -14.30
N ASN A 109 -7.95 -18.35 -15.25
CA ASN A 109 -8.67 -17.99 -16.47
C ASN A 109 -10.08 -17.48 -16.14
N GLU A 110 -10.73 -18.09 -15.15
CA GLU A 110 -12.06 -17.72 -14.67
C GLU A 110 -12.05 -16.31 -14.06
N LEU A 111 -11.06 -16.01 -13.22
CA LEU A 111 -10.92 -14.70 -12.60
C LEU A 111 -10.56 -13.63 -13.64
N SER A 112 -9.66 -13.93 -14.58
CA SER A 112 -9.32 -13.03 -15.68
C SER A 112 -10.57 -12.66 -16.50
N ALA A 113 -11.41 -13.63 -16.85
CA ALA A 113 -12.67 -13.40 -17.54
C ALA A 113 -13.67 -12.59 -16.70
N ARG A 114 -13.77 -12.86 -15.39
CA ARG A 114 -14.61 -12.09 -14.47
C ARG A 114 -14.18 -10.62 -14.41
N LEU A 115 -12.88 -10.36 -14.29
CA LEU A 115 -12.33 -9.00 -14.25
C LEU A 115 -12.56 -8.24 -15.56
N ALA A 116 -12.39 -8.90 -16.71
CA ALA A 116 -12.62 -8.28 -18.02
C ALA A 116 -14.08 -7.79 -18.21
N ASN A 117 -15.05 -8.46 -17.57
CA ASN A 117 -16.46 -8.12 -17.62
C ASN A 117 -16.93 -7.24 -16.43
N THR A 118 -16.05 -6.94 -15.48
CA THR A 118 -16.40 -6.15 -14.30
C THR A 118 -16.16 -4.67 -14.58
N PRO A 119 -17.15 -3.78 -14.31
CA PRO A 119 -16.96 -2.34 -14.40
C PRO A 119 -15.78 -1.86 -13.55
N LYS A 120 -15.00 -0.89 -14.06
CA LYS A 120 -13.77 -0.41 -13.39
C LYS A 120 -14.01 0.06 -11.96
N ASP A 121 -15.14 0.70 -11.69
CA ASP A 121 -15.54 1.18 -10.38
C ASP A 121 -16.00 0.08 -9.41
N LYS A 122 -16.03 -1.18 -9.87
CA LYS A 122 -16.38 -2.38 -9.08
C LYS A 122 -15.23 -3.39 -8.95
N LEU A 123 -14.10 -3.17 -9.63
CA LEU A 123 -12.97 -4.12 -9.63
C LEU A 123 -12.43 -4.40 -8.22
N HIS A 124 -12.36 -3.38 -7.35
CA HIS A 124 -11.89 -3.53 -5.97
C HIS A 124 -12.65 -4.61 -5.17
N TYR A 125 -13.93 -4.83 -5.44
CA TYR A 125 -14.71 -5.90 -4.80
C TYR A 125 -14.22 -7.28 -5.23
N VAL A 126 -14.02 -7.48 -6.54
CA VAL A 126 -13.54 -8.75 -7.09
C VAL A 126 -12.13 -9.05 -6.58
N TYR A 127 -11.24 -8.04 -6.56
CA TYR A 127 -9.90 -8.22 -5.99
C TYR A 127 -9.93 -8.59 -4.51
N ALA A 128 -10.78 -7.93 -3.71
CA ALA A 128 -10.90 -8.24 -2.28
C ALA A 128 -11.44 -9.66 -2.03
N GLU A 129 -12.45 -10.07 -2.79
CA GLU A 129 -13.07 -11.40 -2.69
C GLU A 129 -12.07 -12.51 -3.01
N GLU A 130 -11.19 -12.28 -3.99
CA GLU A 130 -10.21 -13.26 -4.47
C GLU A 130 -8.86 -13.15 -3.74
N GLY A 131 -8.74 -12.24 -2.77
CA GLY A 131 -7.53 -12.07 -1.94
C GLY A 131 -6.40 -11.24 -2.55
N TYR A 132 -6.62 -10.61 -3.71
CA TYR A 132 -5.69 -9.68 -4.37
C TYR A 132 -5.69 -8.32 -3.66
N TRP A 133 -5.17 -8.32 -2.44
CA TRP A 133 -5.23 -7.18 -1.52
C TRP A 133 -4.64 -5.89 -2.10
N TYR A 134 -3.44 -5.96 -2.68
CA TYR A 134 -2.76 -4.76 -3.20
C TYR A 134 -3.56 -4.14 -4.37
N ASP A 135 -4.12 -4.97 -5.25
CA ASP A 135 -4.96 -4.51 -6.35
C ASP A 135 -6.28 -3.90 -5.86
N SER A 136 -6.87 -4.46 -4.80
CA SER A 136 -8.08 -3.91 -4.18
C SER A 136 -7.82 -2.53 -3.58
N ILE A 137 -6.77 -2.38 -2.78
CA ILE A 137 -6.39 -1.10 -2.16
C ILE A 137 -6.02 -0.06 -3.20
N GLU A 138 -5.29 -0.42 -4.25
CA GLU A 138 -4.95 0.48 -5.35
C GLU A 138 -6.22 0.95 -6.07
N SER A 139 -7.09 0.01 -6.46
CA SER A 139 -8.35 0.33 -7.16
C SER A 139 -9.25 1.25 -6.33
N LEU A 140 -9.41 0.97 -5.03
CA LEU A 140 -10.16 1.83 -4.11
C LEU A 140 -9.52 3.20 -3.96
N SER A 141 -8.19 3.27 -3.82
CA SER A 141 -7.49 4.54 -3.66
C SER A 141 -7.61 5.43 -4.90
N GLN A 142 -7.48 4.86 -6.10
CA GLN A 142 -7.70 5.58 -7.37
C GLN A 142 -9.14 6.12 -7.47
N LEU A 143 -10.14 5.35 -7.03
CA LEU A 143 -11.53 5.80 -7.03
C LEU A 143 -11.77 6.93 -6.02
N ILE A 144 -11.13 6.87 -4.85
CA ILE A 144 -11.19 7.92 -3.82
C ILE A 144 -10.49 9.19 -4.31
N ASP A 145 -9.33 9.07 -4.98
CA ASP A 145 -8.61 10.23 -5.52
C ASP A 145 -9.41 10.91 -6.63
N ALA A 146 -10.11 10.14 -7.46
CA ALA A 146 -10.99 10.65 -8.50
C ALA A 146 -12.31 11.24 -7.95
N ARG A 147 -12.78 10.77 -6.80
CA ARG A 147 -14.04 11.18 -6.16
C ARG A 147 -13.83 11.37 -4.66
N PRO A 148 -13.10 12.42 -4.26
CA PRO A 148 -12.70 12.61 -2.86
C PRO A 148 -13.88 12.81 -1.92
N ASP A 149 -15.04 13.25 -2.40
CA ASP A 149 -16.24 13.46 -1.57
C ASP A 149 -17.15 12.23 -1.51
N ASP A 150 -16.81 11.14 -2.21
CA ASP A 150 -17.57 9.89 -2.15
C ASP A 150 -17.26 9.14 -0.85
N HIS A 151 -18.13 9.37 0.15
CA HIS A 151 -18.03 8.75 1.46
C HIS A 151 -18.21 7.23 1.43
N ILE A 152 -18.88 6.68 0.41
CA ILE A 152 -19.08 5.24 0.29
C ILE A 152 -17.75 4.55 -0.03
N LEU A 153 -16.95 5.12 -0.94
CA LEU A 153 -15.61 4.60 -1.24
C LEU A 153 -14.67 4.66 -0.01
N LYS A 154 -14.70 5.78 0.72
CA LYS A 154 -13.94 5.90 1.98
C LYS A 154 -14.36 4.84 2.99
N GLN A 155 -15.66 4.63 3.20
CA GLN A 155 -16.17 3.59 4.09
C GLN A 155 -15.74 2.18 3.67
N GLN A 156 -15.65 1.91 2.37
CA GLN A 156 -15.16 0.62 1.86
C GLN A 156 -13.67 0.43 2.16
N ARG A 157 -12.82 1.42 1.89
CA ARG A 157 -11.39 1.35 2.23
C ARG A 157 -11.20 1.22 3.74
N MET A 158 -11.98 1.94 4.55
CA MET A 158 -11.99 1.79 6.00
C MET A 158 -12.33 0.37 6.45
N ALA A 159 -13.34 -0.26 5.84
CA ALA A 159 -13.76 -1.61 6.18
C ALA A 159 -12.63 -2.62 5.90
N LEU A 160 -11.99 -2.54 4.74
CA LEU A 160 -10.81 -3.36 4.43
C LEU A 160 -9.70 -3.13 5.45
N LEU A 161 -9.30 -1.88 5.68
CA LEU A 161 -8.20 -1.57 6.61
C LEU A 161 -8.47 -2.07 8.05
N ARG A 162 -9.72 -2.11 8.49
CA ARG A 162 -10.09 -2.72 9.79
C ARG A 162 -9.94 -4.24 9.80
N GLN A 163 -10.23 -4.93 8.70
CA GLN A 163 -10.05 -6.39 8.59
C GLN A 163 -8.59 -6.81 8.81
N VAL A 164 -7.65 -5.95 8.41
CA VAL A 164 -6.21 -6.18 8.57
C VAL A 164 -5.59 -5.42 9.74
N ASN A 165 -6.40 -5.03 10.73
CA ASN A 165 -5.94 -4.40 11.96
C ASN A 165 -5.14 -3.09 11.75
N LEU A 166 -5.58 -2.25 10.81
CA LEU A 166 -5.03 -0.91 10.55
C LEU A 166 -5.99 0.21 10.99
N PRO A 167 -6.36 0.31 12.28
CA PRO A 167 -7.42 1.22 12.75
C PRO A 167 -7.05 2.71 12.58
N ARG A 168 -5.77 3.08 12.61
CA ARG A 168 -5.33 4.47 12.42
C ARG A 168 -5.46 4.90 10.96
N ALA A 169 -5.06 4.05 10.02
CA ALA A 169 -5.26 4.30 8.60
C ALA A 169 -6.75 4.31 8.25
N ALA A 170 -7.56 3.43 8.84
CA ALA A 170 -9.01 3.48 8.69
C ALA A 170 -9.63 4.77 9.29
N ALA A 171 -9.11 5.26 10.42
CA ALA A 171 -9.62 6.49 11.02
C ALA A 171 -9.33 7.74 10.16
N TYR A 172 -8.24 7.75 9.39
CA TYR A 172 -7.93 8.85 8.47
C TYR A 172 -9.08 9.11 7.48
N ASP A 173 -9.64 8.05 6.89
CA ASP A 173 -10.77 8.16 5.96
C ASP A 173 -12.04 8.68 6.66
N SER A 174 -12.27 8.34 7.94
CA SER A 174 -13.43 8.84 8.70
C SER A 174 -13.38 10.33 9.02
N LYS A 175 -12.20 10.90 9.28
CA LYS A 175 -12.06 12.35 9.52
C LYS A 175 -12.50 13.16 8.28
N LYS A 176 -12.31 12.59 7.10
CA LYS A 176 -12.70 13.16 5.81
C LYS A 176 -14.16 12.89 5.43
N THR A 177 -14.94 12.20 6.26
CA THR A 177 -16.39 12.03 6.09
C THR A 177 -17.23 12.92 7.00
N SER A 178 -16.62 13.54 8.01
CA SER A 178 -17.31 14.36 9.03
C SER A 178 -17.28 15.87 8.74
N THR A 179 -17.17 16.27 7.47
CA THR A 179 -17.25 17.70 7.09
C THR A 179 -18.55 17.93 6.33
N ASP A 180 -19.63 18.05 7.11
CA ASP A 180 -20.91 18.71 6.78
C ASP A 180 -21.45 19.35 8.08
#